data_AF-A0A8B6ELA6-F1
#
_entry.id   AF-A0A8B6ELA6-F1
#
_cell.length_a   1.000
_cell.length_b   1.000
_cell.length_c   1.000
_cell.angle_alpha   90.00
_cell.angle_beta   90.00
_cell.angle_gamma   90.00
#
_symmetry.space_group_name_H-M   'P 1'
#
loop_
_entity.id
_entity.type
_entity.pdbx_description
1 polymer ?
#
loop_
_entity_poly.entity_id
_entity_poly.type
_entity_poly.pdbx_seq_one_letter_code
_entity_poly.pdbx_strand_id
1 'polypeptide(L)'
;MECFVTYVKELNTNLVLVYRPETYPTPDFLDELYKVIISLPQENIDTSTIVLGDFNQDILKKNSSIEQFMTHQGFTQVVSHPTTDGNTLIDHVYLHGNLQLDVDVVQTYYSYHNMVALHIKRPTL
;
A
#
# COMPACT_ATOMS: atom_id res chain seq x y z
N MET A 1 -3.02 -9.00 11.99
CA MET A 1 -2.80 -8.56 10.61
C MET A 1 -3.11 -9.72 9.69
N GLU A 2 -3.89 -9.49 8.63
CA GLU A 2 -3.99 -10.42 7.52
C GLU A 2 -3.08 -9.93 6.40
N CYS A 3 -2.38 -10.85 5.74
CA CYS A 3 -1.39 -10.49 4.72
C CYS A 3 -1.35 -11.57 3.64
N PHE A 4 -1.31 -11.12 2.39
CA PHE A 4 -1.10 -11.95 1.22
C PHE A 4 0.04 -11.37 0.39
N VAL A 5 1.02 -12.21 0.04
CA VAL A 5 2.22 -11.80 -0.70
C VAL A 5 2.29 -12.61 -1.99
N THR A 6 2.51 -11.93 -3.11
CA THR A 6 2.78 -12.58 -4.39
C THR A 6 3.80 -11.78 -5.19
N TYR A 7 4.51 -12.45 -6.09
CA TYR A 7 5.34 -11.80 -7.09
C TYR A 7 4.63 -11.81 -8.44
N VAL A 8 4.51 -10.64 -9.07
CA VAL A 8 3.89 -10.46 -10.39
C VAL A 8 5.02 -10.38 -11.42
N LYS A 9 5.27 -11.51 -12.09
CA LYS A 9 6.40 -11.68 -13.01
C LYS A 9 6.38 -10.71 -14.17
N GLU A 10 5.20 -10.46 -14.74
CA GLU A 10 5.00 -9.55 -15.89
C GLU A 10 5.35 -8.10 -15.57
N LEU A 11 5.38 -7.75 -14.27
CA LEU A 11 5.68 -6.40 -13.79
C LEU A 11 7.02 -6.32 -13.05
N ASN A 12 7.73 -7.45 -12.87
CA ASN A 12 8.88 -7.55 -11.98
C ASN A 12 8.61 -6.87 -10.62
N THR A 13 7.46 -7.18 -10.01
CA THR A 13 6.95 -6.44 -8.85
C THR A 13 6.43 -7.38 -7.77
N ASN A 14 6.86 -7.17 -6.52
CA ASN A 14 6.24 -7.77 -5.35
C ASN A 14 4.94 -7.05 -5.03
N LEU A 15 3.88 -7.80 -4.76
CA LEU A 15 2.58 -7.29 -4.32
C LEU A 15 2.29 -7.82 -2.92
N VAL A 16 2.14 -6.92 -1.97
CA VAL A 16 1.78 -7.22 -0.59
C VAL A 16 0.42 -6.60 -0.32
N LEU A 17 -0.60 -7.44 -0.17
CA LEU A 17 -1.93 -7.04 0.25
C LEU A 17 -2.05 -7.20 1.77
N VAL A 18 -2.45 -6.14 2.46
CA VAL A 18 -2.50 -6.09 3.92
C VAL A 18 -3.89 -5.68 4.39
N TYR A 19 -4.37 -6.31 5.45
CA TYR A 19 -5.49 -5.81 6.23
C TYR A 19 -5.08 -5.69 7.70
N ARG A 20 -5.17 -4.47 8.23
CA ARG A 20 -5.01 -4.16 9.65
C ARG A 20 -6.38 -3.85 10.24
N PRO A 21 -6.93 -4.71 11.12
CA PRO A 21 -8.12 -4.37 11.90
C PRO A 21 -7.90 -3.10 12.72
N GLU A 22 -8.92 -2.25 12.87
CA GLU A 22 -8.83 -1.01 13.67
C GLU A 22 -8.36 -1.27 15.11
N THR A 23 -8.78 -2.39 15.69
CA THR A 23 -8.42 -2.81 17.06
C THR A 23 -7.02 -3.39 17.19
N TYR A 24 -6.31 -3.65 16.08
CA TYR A 24 -4.97 -4.25 16.10
C TYR A 24 -3.92 -3.16 16.35
N PRO A 25 -3.09 -3.23 17.41
CA PRO A 25 -2.18 -2.14 17.76
C PRO A 25 -1.22 -1.76 16.63
N THR A 26 -1.02 -0.45 16.41
CA THR A 26 -0.13 0.04 15.36
C THR A 26 1.34 -0.42 15.55
N PRO A 27 1.94 -0.42 16.76
CA PRO A 27 3.31 -0.91 16.92
C PRO A 27 3.47 -2.37 16.48
N ASP A 28 2.59 -3.26 16.97
CA ASP A 28 2.60 -4.68 16.60
C ASP A 28 2.38 -4.88 15.10
N PHE A 29 1.60 -4.01 14.46
CA PHE A 29 1.42 -4.03 13.01
C PHE A 29 2.70 -3.67 12.26
N LEU A 30 3.38 -2.61 12.68
CA LEU A 30 4.63 -2.18 12.05
C LEU A 30 5.73 -3.23 12.18
N ASP A 31 5.81 -3.90 13.34
CA ASP A 31 6.76 -5.00 13.55
C ASP A 31 6.49 -6.18 12.60
N GLU A 32 5.23 -6.59 12.43
CA GLU A 32 4.88 -7.66 11.48
C GLU A 32 5.06 -7.23 10.02
N LEU A 33 4.68 -6.00 9.68
CA LEU A 33 4.86 -5.45 8.33
C LEU A 33 6.35 -5.37 7.97
N TYR A 34 7.20 -4.96 8.91
CA TYR A 34 8.65 -4.94 8.72
C TYR A 34 9.19 -6.32 8.39
N LYS A 35 8.79 -7.35 9.14
CA LYS A 35 9.18 -8.75 8.87
C LYS A 35 8.78 -9.19 7.46
N VAL A 36 7.60 -8.80 7.00
CA VAL A 36 7.16 -9.06 5.62
C VAL A 36 8.09 -8.36 4.62
N ILE A 37 8.32 -7.05 4.78
CA ILE A 37 9.15 -6.24 3.86
C ILE A 37 10.56 -6.81 3.73
N ILE A 38 11.22 -7.16 4.84
CA ILE A 38 12.60 -7.68 4.80
C ILE A 38 12.68 -9.12 4.29
N SER A 39 11.56 -9.85 4.26
CA SER A 39 11.49 -11.21 3.72
C SER A 39 11.32 -11.26 2.20
N LEU A 40 10.97 -10.13 1.57
CA LEU A 40 10.74 -10.08 0.13
C LEU A 40 12.07 -10.30 -0.63
N PRO A 41 12.04 -11.06 -1.74
CA PRO A 41 13.23 -11.29 -2.54
C PRO A 41 13.75 -9.96 -3.11
N GLN A 42 15.00 -9.63 -2.79
CA GLN A 42 15.72 -8.49 -3.38
C GLN A 42 16.59 -8.92 -4.56
N GLU A 43 16.28 -10.06 -5.18
CA GLU A 43 17.17 -10.74 -6.12
C GLU A 43 17.48 -9.94 -7.39
N ASN A 44 16.63 -8.96 -7.77
CA ASN A 44 16.92 -8.06 -8.87
C ASN A 44 16.90 -6.60 -8.39
N ILE A 45 17.92 -5.85 -8.81
CA ILE A 45 18.09 -4.43 -8.48
C ILE A 45 16.94 -3.55 -8.98
N ASP A 46 16.17 -4.06 -9.95
CA ASP A 46 15.04 -3.38 -10.60
C ASP A 46 13.66 -3.88 -10.13
N THR A 47 13.59 -4.75 -9.11
CA THR A 47 12.30 -5.24 -8.59
C THR A 47 11.59 -4.14 -7.82
N SER A 48 10.37 -3.80 -8.24
CA SER A 48 9.51 -2.88 -7.48
C SER A 48 8.70 -3.63 -6.43
N THR A 49 8.19 -2.92 -5.42
CA THR A 49 7.28 -3.49 -4.41
C THR A 49 6.12 -2.54 -4.20
N ILE A 50 4.90 -3.09 -4.26
CA ILE A 50 3.67 -2.41 -3.89
C ILE A 50 3.13 -3.06 -2.62
N VAL A 51 2.93 -2.26 -1.58
CA VAL A 51 2.21 -2.66 -0.36
C VAL A 51 0.88 -1.90 -0.35
N LEU A 52 -0.25 -2.59 -0.32
CA LEU A 52 -1.56 -1.94 -0.36
C LEU A 52 -2.59 -2.64 0.51
N GLY A 53 -3.68 -1.94 0.80
CA GLY A 53 -4.86 -2.49 1.46
C GLY A 53 -5.44 -1.53 2.49
N ASP A 54 -6.26 -2.04 3.40
CA ASP A 54 -6.88 -1.23 4.46
C ASP A 54 -6.04 -1.28 5.73
N PHE A 55 -5.48 -0.14 6.10
CA PHE A 55 -4.59 0.03 7.24
C PHE A 55 -5.32 0.53 8.48
N ASN A 56 -6.59 0.96 8.37
CA ASN A 56 -7.36 1.58 9.45
C ASN A 56 -6.58 2.66 10.23
N GLN A 57 -5.75 3.45 9.52
CA GLN A 57 -5.10 4.65 10.05
C GLN A 57 -5.24 5.76 9.02
N ASP A 58 -5.93 6.83 9.41
CA ASP A 58 -6.23 7.92 8.49
C ASP A 58 -5.02 8.84 8.29
N ILE A 59 -4.44 8.84 7.07
CA ILE A 59 -3.27 9.67 6.73
C ILE A 59 -3.62 11.17 6.72
N LEU A 60 -4.89 11.53 6.48
CA LEU A 60 -5.31 12.93 6.47
C LEU A 60 -5.27 13.56 7.88
N LYS A 61 -5.22 12.73 8.92
CA LYS A 61 -4.94 13.19 10.30
C LYS A 61 -3.43 13.36 10.45
N LYS A 62 -3.01 14.49 11.02
CA LYS A 62 -1.58 14.80 11.23
C LYS A 62 -0.84 13.63 11.91
N ASN A 63 0.38 13.35 11.44
CA ASN A 63 1.32 12.38 12.01
C ASN A 63 0.90 10.90 11.92
N SER A 64 0.56 10.42 10.71
CA SER A 64 0.40 8.99 10.45
C SER A 64 1.72 8.23 10.70
N SER A 65 1.77 7.41 11.75
CA SER A 65 2.96 6.63 12.09
C SER A 65 3.27 5.54 11.07
N ILE A 66 2.24 5.01 10.39
CA ILE A 66 2.40 4.03 9.31
C ILE A 66 3.01 4.70 8.09
N GLU A 67 2.52 5.88 7.69
CA GLU A 67 3.10 6.63 6.57
C GLU A 67 4.55 7.01 6.85
N GLN A 68 4.83 7.51 8.06
CA GLN A 68 6.20 7.81 8.47
C GLN A 68 7.06 6.56 8.39
N PHE A 69 6.65 5.44 9.01
CA PHE A 69 7.39 4.19 8.97
C PHE A 69 7.70 3.76 7.53
N MET A 70 6.69 3.70 6.66
CA MET A 70 6.84 3.27 5.27
C MET A 70 7.78 4.20 4.50
N THR A 71 7.68 5.51 4.73
CA THR A 71 8.61 6.51 4.17
C THR A 71 10.05 6.27 4.62
N HIS A 72 10.27 5.94 5.91
CA HIS A 72 11.60 5.59 6.41
C HIS A 72 12.14 4.28 5.81
N GLN A 73 11.26 3.35 5.42
CA GLN A 73 11.62 2.14 4.68
C GLN A 73 11.82 2.40 3.17
N GLY A 74 11.74 3.66 2.71
CA GLY A 74 11.96 4.03 1.32
C GLY A 74 10.74 3.83 0.41
N PHE A 75 9.54 3.69 0.96
CA PHE A 75 8.30 3.64 0.19
C PHE A 75 7.66 5.02 0.07
N THR A 76 6.91 5.25 -1.00
CA THR A 76 6.11 6.46 -1.23
C THR A 76 4.62 6.12 -1.20
N GLN A 77 3.83 6.84 -0.41
CA GLN A 77 2.36 6.75 -0.47
C GLN A 77 1.86 7.41 -1.76
N VAL A 78 1.13 6.66 -2.58
CA VAL A 78 0.66 7.14 -3.89
C VAL A 78 -0.82 7.52 -3.91
N VAL A 79 -1.60 7.14 -2.90
CA VAL A 79 -2.98 7.62 -2.73
C VAL A 79 -2.96 8.96 -2.00
N SER A 80 -3.57 9.98 -2.59
CA SER A 80 -3.61 11.35 -2.05
C SER A 80 -5.02 11.87 -1.75
N HIS A 81 -6.05 11.07 -2.00
CA HIS A 81 -7.45 11.44 -1.85
C HIS A 81 -8.18 10.47 -0.90
N PRO A 82 -9.24 10.91 -0.22
CA PRO A 82 -10.05 10.06 0.64
C PRO A 82 -10.54 8.80 -0.06
N THR A 83 -10.52 7.68 0.65
CA THR A 83 -10.90 6.35 0.16
C THR A 83 -12.20 5.86 0.75
N THR A 84 -12.90 6.69 1.52
CA THR A 84 -14.20 6.37 2.11
C THR A 84 -15.21 7.51 1.94
N ASP A 85 -16.50 7.20 2.04
CA ASP A 85 -17.57 8.21 2.04
C ASP A 85 -17.52 9.15 3.26
N GLY A 86 -16.85 8.74 4.34
CA GLY A 86 -16.59 9.57 5.52
C GLY A 86 -15.36 10.46 5.41
N ASN A 87 -14.79 10.60 4.20
CA ASN A 87 -13.68 11.50 3.91
C ASN A 87 -12.38 11.15 4.68
N THR A 88 -12.12 9.86 4.90
CA THR A 88 -10.87 9.34 5.47
C THR A 88 -10.00 8.69 4.41
N LEU A 89 -8.68 8.70 4.60
CA LEU A 89 -7.71 7.97 3.75
C LEU A 89 -7.09 6.85 4.58
N ILE A 90 -7.77 5.71 4.62
CA ILE A 90 -7.38 4.51 5.39
C ILE A 90 -6.95 3.34 4.49
N ASP A 91 -7.32 3.38 3.21
CA ASP A 91 -6.83 2.45 2.20
C ASP A 91 -5.55 3.04 1.59
N HIS A 92 -4.41 2.42 1.90
CA HIS A 92 -3.09 2.94 1.57
C HIS A 92 -2.51 2.17 0.39
N VAL A 93 -1.66 2.83 -0.40
CA VAL A 93 -0.82 2.19 -1.41
C VAL A 93 0.59 2.78 -1.33
N TYR A 94 1.55 1.95 -0.96
CA TYR A 94 2.95 2.29 -0.84
C TYR A 94 3.76 1.65 -1.96
N LEU A 95 4.51 2.46 -2.70
CA LEU A 95 5.38 2.03 -3.79
C LEU A 95 6.86 2.18 -3.41
N HIS A 96 7.65 1.14 -3.65
CA HIS A 96 9.11 1.18 -3.67
C HIS A 96 9.62 0.72 -5.04
N GLY A 97 10.62 1.42 -5.60
CA GLY A 97 11.15 1.16 -6.94
C GLY A 97 10.60 2.11 -8.01
N ASN A 98 10.80 1.74 -9.28
CA ASN A 98 10.61 2.65 -10.43
C ASN A 98 9.35 2.34 -11.26
N LEU A 99 8.45 1.49 -10.76
CA LEU A 99 7.20 1.17 -11.46
C LEU A 99 6.36 2.43 -11.66
N GLN A 100 6.05 2.75 -12.92
CA GLN A 100 5.17 3.86 -13.23
C GLN A 100 3.71 3.43 -13.09
N LEU A 101 2.96 4.10 -12.22
CA LEU A 101 1.54 3.89 -12.05
C LEU A 101 0.80 5.21 -11.85
N ASP A 102 -0.47 5.25 -12.26
CA ASP A 102 -1.43 6.27 -11.84
C ASP A 102 -2.44 5.63 -10.88
N VAL A 103 -3.07 6.45 -10.04
CA VAL A 103 -4.04 6.00 -9.02
C VAL A 103 -5.34 6.76 -9.19
N ASP A 104 -6.44 6.02 -9.26
CA ASP A 104 -7.79 6.58 -9.23
C ASP A 104 -8.55 6.03 -8.01
N VAL A 105 -9.44 6.87 -7.45
CA VAL A 105 -10.38 6.46 -6.40
C VAL A 105 -11.78 6.55 -6.96
N VAL A 106 -12.48 5.42 -7.03
CA VAL A 106 -13.78 5.28 -7.68
C VAL A 106 -14.82 4.87 -6.66
N GLN A 107 -15.90 5.65 -6.55
CA GLN A 107 -16.99 5.32 -5.64
C GLN A 107 -17.65 4.01 -6.03
N THR A 108 -17.90 3.14 -5.04
CA THR A 108 -18.60 1.87 -5.26
C THR A 108 -19.97 1.90 -4.57
N TYR A 109 -21.03 1.61 -5.31
CA TYR A 109 -22.41 1.87 -4.87
C TYR A 109 -22.83 1.11 -3.60
N TYR A 110 -22.20 -0.03 -3.30
CA TYR A 110 -22.59 -0.92 -2.20
C TYR A 110 -21.54 -1.03 -1.08
N SER A 111 -20.55 -0.13 -1.03
CA SER A 111 -19.52 -0.13 0.01
C SER A 111 -19.32 1.27 0.57
N TYR A 112 -18.97 1.33 1.86
CA TYR A 112 -18.47 2.55 2.49
C TYR A 112 -17.06 2.93 2.00
N HIS A 113 -16.28 1.94 1.54
CA HIS A 113 -14.98 2.14 0.93
C HIS A 113 -15.13 2.33 -0.59
N ASN A 114 -14.34 3.27 -1.11
CA ASN A 114 -14.16 3.48 -2.53
C ASN A 114 -13.07 2.55 -3.07
N MET A 115 -13.19 2.16 -4.33
CA MET A 115 -12.18 1.34 -4.99
C MET A 115 -10.95 2.19 -5.28
N VAL A 116 -9.78 1.71 -4.84
CA VAL A 116 -8.48 2.26 -5.27
C VAL A 116 -8.01 1.47 -6.50
N ALA A 117 -8.02 2.12 -7.67
CA ALA A 117 -7.60 1.54 -8.93
C ALA A 117 -6.15 1.94 -9.27
N LEU A 118 -5.30 0.94 -9.52
CA LEU A 118 -3.91 1.16 -9.93
C LEU A 118 -3.76 0.94 -11.43
N HIS A 119 -3.35 1.99 -12.15
CA HIS A 119 -3.14 1.99 -13.59
C HIS A 119 -1.65 1.89 -13.89
N ILE A 120 -1.16 0.67 -14.08
CA ILE A 120 0.28 0.40 -14.26
C ILE A 120 0.68 0.62 -15.72
N LYS A 121 1.62 1.55 -15.94
CA LYS A 121 2.18 1.82 -17.27
C LYS A 121 3.27 0.79 -17.55
N ARG A 122 3.08 0.00 -18.60
CA ARG A 122 4.13 -0.90 -19.08
C ARG A 122 5.19 -0.07 -19.81
N PRO A 123 6.49 -0.31 -19.59
CA PRO A 123 7.52 0.24 -20.44
C PRO A 123 7.26 -0.23 -21.88
N THR A 124 7.11 0.69 -22.82
CA THR A 124 7.20 0.36 -24.24
C THR A 124 8.64 -0.05 -24.52
N LEU A 125 8.82 -1.28 -25.01
CA LEU A 125 10.09 -1.81 -25.53
C LEU A 125 10.61 -0.97 -26.69
#